data_AF-A0A839AMG7-F1
#
_entry.id   AF-A0A839AMG7-F1
#
_cell.length_a   1.000
_cell.length_b   1.000
_cell.length_c   1.000
_cell.angle_alpha   90.00
_cell.angle_beta   90.00
_cell.angle_gamma   90.00
#
_symmetry.space_group_name_H-M   'P 1'
#
loop_
_entity.id
_entity.type
_entity.pdbx_description
1 polymer ?
#
loop_
_entity_poly.entity_id
_entity_poly.type
_entity_poly.pdbx_seq_one_letter_code
_entity_poly.pdbx_strand_id
1 'polypeptide(L)'
;MKPLVIAIISILFIQCGKSKFDVAKGKVGSLTTKTTMQEIDGIFKNDSVVKILSEGIKGDNLFQEDDKYKIYEKGGKHLLTIIPQEQLDSVSTIKSVEIFDDRYKTKSGLNINSTFQEINANNTINKVESTLSSATLFIDDLNATIAIDKEDLGLKAFSTQKVTKEQIPDLAKIKSLTIWFN
;
A
#
# COMPACT_ATOMS: atom_id res chain seq x y z
N MET A 1 42.04 1.50 -43.70
CA MET A 1 41.94 0.61 -42.52
C MET A 1 41.22 1.35 -41.40
N LYS A 2 40.02 0.84 -41.06
CA LYS A 2 39.27 0.95 -39.79
C LYS A 2 38.83 2.35 -39.27
N PRO A 3 37.69 2.90 -39.73
CA PRO A 3 36.81 3.70 -38.89
C PRO A 3 35.82 2.74 -38.21
N LEU A 4 36.28 1.98 -37.21
CA LEU A 4 35.44 0.96 -36.56
C LEU A 4 35.75 0.86 -35.07
N VAL A 5 35.66 1.97 -34.34
CA VAL A 5 35.78 1.94 -32.86
C VAL A 5 34.78 2.86 -32.14
N ILE A 6 34.00 3.69 -32.83
CA ILE A 6 33.00 4.56 -32.18
C ILE A 6 31.59 3.99 -32.42
N ALA A 7 31.35 2.76 -31.95
CA ALA A 7 30.03 2.15 -31.97
C ALA A 7 29.86 1.14 -30.81
N ILE A 8 30.41 1.45 -29.64
CA ILE A 8 30.21 0.67 -28.41
C ILE A 8 30.15 1.70 -27.30
N ILE A 9 28.94 2.07 -26.83
CA ILE A 9 28.64 2.65 -25.50
C ILE A 9 27.14 3.04 -25.38
N SER A 10 26.33 2.97 -26.43
CA SER A 10 24.88 3.26 -26.32
C SER A 10 24.01 2.02 -26.06
N ILE A 11 24.50 1.04 -25.30
CA ILE A 11 23.59 0.14 -24.58
C ILE A 11 23.23 0.88 -23.29
N LEU A 12 22.42 1.93 -23.43
CA LEU A 12 21.73 2.52 -22.31
C LEU A 12 20.92 1.40 -21.67
N PHE A 13 21.21 1.17 -20.39
CA PHE A 13 20.53 0.25 -19.50
C PHE A 13 19.01 0.31 -19.68
N ILE A 14 18.46 -0.52 -20.55
CA ILE A 14 17.06 -0.96 -20.43
C ILE A 14 17.09 -1.97 -19.29
N GLN A 15 17.28 -1.45 -18.07
CA GLN A 15 16.92 -2.19 -16.89
C GLN A 15 15.40 -2.23 -16.92
N CYS A 16 14.85 -3.23 -17.62
CA CYS A 16 13.48 -3.69 -17.42
C CYS A 16 13.42 -4.35 -16.03
N GLY A 17 13.74 -3.57 -15.01
CA GLY A 17 13.65 -3.95 -13.63
C GLY A 17 12.19 -3.80 -13.26
N LYS A 18 11.54 -4.90 -12.92
CA LYS A 18 10.36 -4.83 -12.07
C LYS A 18 10.82 -4.14 -10.78
N SER A 19 10.60 -2.84 -10.69
CA SER A 19 11.02 -2.06 -9.53
C SER A 19 10.36 -2.66 -8.29
N LYS A 20 11.21 -3.09 -7.35
CA LYS A 20 10.80 -3.83 -6.14
C LYS A 20 9.80 -3.02 -5.29
N PHE A 21 9.82 -1.70 -5.42
CA PHE A 21 9.11 -0.77 -4.56
C PHE A 21 8.15 0.17 -5.32
N ASP A 22 7.85 -0.09 -6.59
CA ASP A 22 6.88 0.74 -7.31
C ASP A 22 5.45 0.46 -6.85
N VAL A 23 4.68 1.53 -6.67
CA VAL A 23 3.26 1.49 -6.36
C VAL A 23 2.44 2.08 -7.51
N ALA A 24 1.40 1.38 -7.94
CA ALA A 24 0.44 1.83 -8.93
C ALA A 24 -0.92 1.14 -8.69
N LYS A 25 -1.96 1.56 -9.42
CA LYS A 25 -3.27 0.91 -9.36
C LYS A 25 -3.16 -0.58 -9.66
N GLY A 26 -3.58 -1.41 -8.70
CA GLY A 26 -3.49 -2.88 -8.79
C GLY A 26 -2.07 -3.46 -8.76
N LYS A 27 -1.06 -2.69 -8.31
CA LYS A 27 0.33 -3.14 -8.22
C LYS A 27 1.06 -2.55 -7.02
N VAL A 28 1.71 -3.41 -6.23
CA VAL A 28 2.63 -3.02 -5.16
C VAL A 28 3.89 -3.87 -5.24
N GLY A 29 4.99 -3.27 -5.70
CA GLY A 29 6.24 -3.96 -5.98
C GLY A 29 6.06 -5.07 -7.00
N SER A 30 6.20 -6.32 -6.55
CA SER A 30 6.00 -7.52 -7.38
C SER A 30 4.57 -8.07 -7.35
N LEU A 31 3.72 -7.58 -6.45
CA LEU A 31 2.31 -7.99 -6.33
C LEU A 31 1.48 -7.34 -7.42
N THR A 32 0.58 -8.11 -8.02
CA THR A 32 -0.39 -7.65 -9.03
C THR A 32 -1.77 -8.20 -8.72
N THR A 33 -2.81 -7.70 -9.40
CA THR A 33 -4.20 -8.21 -9.26
C THR A 33 -4.36 -9.69 -9.58
N LYS A 34 -3.40 -10.31 -10.27
CA LYS A 34 -3.38 -11.75 -10.60
C LYS A 34 -2.61 -12.61 -9.60
N THR A 35 -1.91 -11.98 -8.66
CA THR A 35 -1.11 -12.69 -7.67
C THR A 35 -2.03 -13.42 -6.70
N THR A 36 -1.79 -14.72 -6.53
CA THR A 36 -2.52 -15.59 -5.63
C THR A 36 -1.83 -15.73 -4.28
N MET A 37 -2.57 -16.09 -3.23
CA MET A 37 -2.03 -16.17 -1.87
C MET A 37 -0.93 -17.24 -1.71
N GLN A 38 -0.99 -18.33 -2.48
CA GLN A 38 0.06 -19.35 -2.53
C GLN A 38 1.40 -18.84 -3.09
N GLU A 39 1.39 -17.77 -3.88
CA GLU A 39 2.61 -17.20 -4.48
C GLU A 39 3.38 -16.29 -3.52
N ILE A 40 2.74 -15.82 -2.44
CA ILE A 40 3.29 -14.81 -1.51
C ILE A 40 4.63 -15.25 -0.91
N ASP A 41 4.74 -16.49 -0.42
CA ASP A 41 5.99 -17.00 0.15
C ASP A 41 7.13 -17.04 -0.89
N GLY A 42 6.80 -17.34 -2.15
CA GLY A 42 7.77 -17.36 -3.25
C GLY A 42 8.23 -15.96 -3.65
N ILE A 43 7.31 -14.99 -3.70
CA ILE A 43 7.60 -13.58 -4.01
C ILE A 43 8.50 -12.98 -2.93
N PHE A 44 8.22 -13.29 -1.67
CA PHE A 44 8.93 -12.77 -0.50
C PHE A 44 9.92 -13.79 0.09
N LYS A 45 10.49 -14.69 -0.73
CA LYS A 45 11.43 -15.74 -0.28
C LYS A 45 12.66 -15.26 0.50
N ASN A 46 12.99 -13.97 0.36
CA ASN A 46 14.14 -13.34 1.03
C ASN A 46 13.71 -12.52 2.26
N ASP A 47 12.42 -12.44 2.54
CA ASP A 47 11.80 -11.70 3.63
C ASP A 47 11.07 -12.71 4.54
N SER A 48 10.63 -12.27 5.71
CA SER A 48 9.87 -13.09 6.66
C SER A 48 8.38 -12.86 6.45
N VAL A 49 7.64 -13.93 6.16
CA VAL A 49 6.18 -13.91 5.99
C VAL A 49 5.52 -14.47 7.25
N VAL A 50 4.79 -13.63 7.99
CA VAL A 50 4.00 -14.04 9.16
C VAL A 50 2.54 -14.10 8.76
N LYS A 51 1.93 -15.28 8.88
CA LYS A 51 0.53 -15.54 8.54
C LYS A 51 -0.30 -15.53 9.82
N ILE A 52 -1.30 -14.66 9.88
CA ILE A 52 -2.32 -14.62 10.93
C ILE A 52 -3.61 -15.04 10.24
N LEU A 53 -4.02 -16.27 10.47
CA LEU A 53 -5.19 -16.86 9.82
C LEU A 53 -6.34 -16.91 10.81
N SER A 54 -7.53 -16.52 10.36
CA SER A 54 -8.77 -16.64 11.10
C SER A 54 -9.27 -18.09 11.05
N GLU A 55 -10.34 -18.37 11.80
CA GLU A 55 -11.04 -19.67 11.73
C GLU A 55 -11.93 -19.79 10.47
N GLY A 56 -12.05 -18.71 9.69
CA GLY A 56 -12.90 -18.56 8.52
C GLY A 56 -14.38 -18.83 8.80
N ILE A 57 -15.17 -19.03 7.74
CA ILE A 57 -16.64 -19.27 7.82
C ILE A 57 -17.02 -20.49 8.69
N LYS A 58 -16.05 -21.34 9.06
CA LYS A 58 -16.23 -22.52 9.89
C LYS A 58 -16.00 -22.28 11.39
N GLY A 59 -15.48 -21.11 11.78
CA GLY A 59 -15.28 -20.75 13.18
C GLY A 59 -16.58 -20.37 13.88
N ASP A 60 -16.69 -20.69 15.17
CA ASP A 60 -17.83 -20.34 16.02
C ASP A 60 -17.84 -18.84 16.42
N ASN A 61 -16.75 -18.13 16.11
CA ASN A 61 -16.60 -16.71 16.40
C ASN A 61 -17.36 -15.84 15.40
N LEU A 62 -18.29 -15.03 15.91
CA LEU A 62 -19.08 -14.08 15.11
C LEU A 62 -18.28 -12.82 14.68
N PHE A 63 -17.17 -12.55 15.36
CA PHE A 63 -16.29 -11.39 15.09
C PHE A 63 -14.92 -11.89 14.62
N GLN A 64 -14.85 -12.34 13.37
CA GLN A 64 -13.58 -12.81 12.81
C GLN A 64 -12.84 -11.67 12.13
N GLU A 65 -11.55 -11.55 12.42
CA GLU A 65 -10.66 -10.68 11.66
C GLU A 65 -10.33 -11.32 10.30
N ASP A 66 -10.04 -10.49 9.31
CA ASP A 66 -9.50 -10.96 8.03
C ASP A 66 -8.15 -11.66 8.22
N ASP A 67 -7.88 -12.66 7.40
CA ASP A 67 -6.55 -13.26 7.23
C ASP A 67 -5.53 -12.18 6.87
N LYS A 68 -4.35 -12.21 7.51
CA LYS A 68 -3.29 -11.22 7.30
C LYS A 68 -1.96 -11.91 7.03
N TYR A 69 -1.29 -11.48 5.97
CA TYR A 69 0.05 -11.89 5.61
C TYR A 69 0.97 -10.69 5.81
N LYS A 70 1.70 -10.67 6.94
CA LYS A 70 2.60 -9.58 7.30
C LYS A 70 4.01 -9.89 6.80
N ILE A 71 4.58 -8.97 6.03
CA ILE A 71 5.89 -9.11 5.40
C ILE A 71 6.91 -8.27 6.17
N TYR A 72 8.00 -8.89 6.61
CA TYR A 72 9.07 -8.24 7.35
C TYR A 72 10.42 -8.44 6.67
N GLU A 73 11.26 -7.40 6.64
CA GLU A 73 12.65 -7.53 6.21
C GLU A 73 13.47 -8.33 7.26
N LYS A 74 14.63 -8.88 6.87
CA LYS A 74 15.52 -9.66 7.77
C LYS A 74 16.02 -8.91 9.03
N GLY A 75 15.71 -7.62 9.18
CA GLY A 75 15.94 -6.82 10.40
C GLY A 75 14.70 -6.58 11.26
N GLY A 76 13.55 -7.18 10.93
CA GLY A 76 12.28 -7.02 11.67
C GLY A 76 11.45 -5.79 11.26
N LYS A 77 11.91 -4.98 10.31
CA LYS A 77 11.12 -3.85 9.77
C LYS A 77 9.89 -4.39 9.03
N HIS A 78 8.70 -3.94 9.43
CA HIS A 78 7.43 -4.28 8.77
C HIS A 78 7.35 -3.54 7.43
N LEU A 79 7.18 -4.29 6.33
CA LEU A 79 7.14 -3.76 4.98
C LEU A 79 5.71 -3.57 4.49
N LEU A 80 4.94 -4.66 4.50
CA LEU A 80 3.60 -4.74 3.92
C LEU A 80 2.69 -5.62 4.79
N THR A 81 1.39 -5.35 4.75
CA THR A 81 0.36 -6.31 5.16
C THR A 81 -0.56 -6.59 3.99
N ILE A 82 -0.68 -7.86 3.62
CA ILE A 82 -1.48 -8.33 2.49
C ILE A 82 -2.72 -9.03 3.04
N ILE A 83 -3.87 -8.63 2.54
CA ILE A 83 -5.18 -9.17 2.93
C ILE A 83 -5.75 -9.90 1.70
N PRO A 84 -6.14 -11.18 1.81
CA PRO A 84 -6.75 -11.92 0.71
C PRO A 84 -8.19 -11.49 0.47
N GLN A 85 -8.70 -11.79 -0.73
CA GLN A 85 -10.12 -11.60 -1.04
C GLN A 85 -10.99 -12.63 -0.33
N GLU A 86 -10.58 -13.89 -0.36
CA GLU A 86 -11.25 -15.01 0.31
C GLU A 86 -10.34 -15.56 1.40
N GLN A 87 -10.87 -15.68 2.62
CA GLN A 87 -10.11 -16.21 3.77
C GLN A 87 -9.88 -17.72 3.61
N LEU A 88 -8.72 -18.21 4.06
CA LEU A 88 -8.31 -19.62 4.01
C LEU A 88 -8.29 -20.25 2.60
N ASP A 89 -8.31 -19.44 1.54
CA ASP A 89 -8.19 -19.91 0.16
C ASP A 89 -6.83 -19.51 -0.44
N SER A 90 -6.00 -20.51 -0.71
CA SER A 90 -4.65 -20.30 -1.25
C SER A 90 -4.63 -19.84 -2.71
N VAL A 91 -5.68 -20.12 -3.49
CA VAL A 91 -5.79 -19.66 -4.88
C VAL A 91 -6.48 -18.30 -5.00
N SER A 92 -7.00 -17.77 -3.88
CA SER A 92 -7.56 -16.43 -3.82
C SER A 92 -6.55 -15.37 -4.21
N THR A 93 -7.04 -14.28 -4.79
CA THR A 93 -6.26 -13.08 -5.11
C THR A 93 -6.22 -12.11 -3.94
N ILE A 94 -5.39 -11.09 -4.08
CA ILE A 94 -5.22 -10.04 -3.08
C ILE A 94 -6.42 -9.09 -3.11
N LYS A 95 -6.99 -8.78 -1.94
CA LYS A 95 -7.99 -7.71 -1.75
C LYS A 95 -7.33 -6.36 -1.62
N SER A 96 -6.35 -6.28 -0.72
CA SER A 96 -5.62 -5.04 -0.46
C SER A 96 -4.22 -5.29 0.09
N VAL A 97 -3.38 -4.26 -0.07
CA VAL A 97 -2.03 -4.21 0.47
C VAL A 97 -1.87 -2.90 1.24
N GLU A 98 -1.61 -3.01 2.54
CA GLU A 98 -1.22 -1.89 3.39
C GLU A 98 0.31 -1.74 3.41
N ILE A 99 0.78 -0.51 3.25
CA ILE A 99 2.20 -0.17 3.07
C ILE A 99 2.74 0.50 4.34
N PHE A 100 3.84 -0.03 4.87
CA PHE A 100 4.51 0.48 6.07
C PHE A 100 5.95 0.96 5.82
N ASP A 101 6.52 0.65 4.65
CA ASP A 101 7.88 1.01 4.29
C ASP A 101 7.90 2.13 3.23
N ASP A 102 8.67 3.18 3.52
CA ASP A 102 8.81 4.42 2.75
C ASP A 102 9.51 4.27 1.40
N ARG A 103 10.19 3.13 1.17
CA ARG A 103 10.75 2.82 -0.15
C ARG A 103 9.64 2.60 -1.17
N TYR A 104 8.47 2.12 -0.74
CA TYR A 104 7.31 1.93 -1.60
C TYR A 104 6.71 3.28 -1.98
N LYS A 105 6.80 3.62 -3.26
CA LYS A 105 6.33 4.92 -3.76
C LYS A 105 5.69 4.84 -5.12
N THR A 106 4.77 5.76 -5.36
CA THR A 106 4.15 5.93 -6.67
C THR A 106 5.09 6.67 -7.63
N LYS A 107 4.71 6.72 -8.91
CA LYS A 107 5.40 7.57 -9.90
C LYS A 107 5.38 9.06 -9.51
N SER A 108 4.34 9.52 -8.82
CA SER A 108 4.24 10.89 -8.29
C SER A 108 5.02 11.11 -6.99
N GLY A 109 5.60 10.06 -6.40
CA GLY A 109 6.42 10.13 -5.19
C GLY A 109 5.66 9.89 -3.88
N LEU A 110 4.34 9.68 -3.94
CA LEU A 110 3.51 9.36 -2.77
C LEU A 110 4.02 8.09 -2.08
N ASN A 111 4.29 8.17 -0.78
CA ASN A 111 4.69 7.06 0.09
C ASN A 111 4.15 7.27 1.52
N ILE A 112 4.44 6.36 2.45
CA ILE A 112 3.91 6.39 3.83
C ILE A 112 4.31 7.64 4.65
N ASN A 113 5.36 8.36 4.25
CA ASN A 113 5.82 9.58 4.93
C ASN A 113 5.30 10.87 4.29
N SER A 114 4.48 10.79 3.23
CA SER A 114 3.98 11.98 2.54
C SER A 114 3.06 12.82 3.42
N THR A 115 3.06 14.13 3.18
CA THR A 115 2.13 15.07 3.82
C THR A 115 0.82 15.19 3.04
N PHE A 116 -0.23 15.71 3.68
CA PHE A 116 -1.48 15.99 2.99
C PHE A 116 -1.31 16.94 1.80
N GLN A 117 -0.46 17.97 1.92
CA GLN A 117 -0.17 18.90 0.83
C GLN A 117 0.39 18.17 -0.39
N GLU A 118 1.36 17.27 -0.20
CA GLU A 118 1.96 16.49 -1.28
C GLU A 118 0.94 15.55 -1.93
N ILE A 119 0.07 14.94 -1.13
CA ILE A 119 -1.00 14.05 -1.62
C ILE A 119 -1.99 14.85 -2.47
N ASN A 120 -2.46 15.97 -1.94
CA ASN A 120 -3.46 16.82 -2.58
C ASN A 120 -2.95 17.48 -3.87
N ALA A 121 -1.66 17.81 -3.93
CA ALA A 121 -1.05 18.41 -5.13
C ALA A 121 -0.85 17.41 -6.27
N ASN A 122 -0.65 16.12 -5.96
CA ASN A 122 -0.20 15.12 -6.94
C ASN A 122 -1.22 14.01 -7.24
N ASN A 123 -2.38 14.00 -6.59
CA ASN A 123 -3.39 12.95 -6.75
C ASN A 123 -4.82 13.51 -6.66
N THR A 124 -5.76 12.84 -7.32
CA THR A 124 -7.19 13.17 -7.22
C THR A 124 -7.80 12.56 -5.98
N ILE A 125 -8.20 13.40 -5.02
CA ILE A 125 -8.96 12.98 -3.82
C ILE A 125 -10.45 13.10 -4.13
N ASN A 126 -11.13 11.96 -4.30
CA ASN A 126 -12.55 11.93 -4.69
C ASN A 126 -13.49 12.13 -3.50
N LYS A 127 -13.08 11.61 -2.34
CA LYS A 127 -13.92 11.59 -1.14
C LYS A 127 -13.07 11.65 0.12
N VAL A 128 -13.61 12.31 1.14
CA VAL A 128 -13.14 12.23 2.52
C VAL A 128 -14.27 11.62 3.35
N GLU A 129 -13.95 10.54 4.06
CA GLU A 129 -14.84 9.96 5.07
C GLU A 129 -14.22 10.11 6.46
N SER A 130 -15.04 10.21 7.48
CA SER A 130 -14.57 10.34 8.87
C SER A 130 -15.08 9.19 9.70
N THR A 131 -14.17 8.54 10.41
CA THR A 131 -14.48 7.59 11.48
C THR A 131 -14.46 8.33 12.82
N LEU A 132 -14.58 7.61 13.93
CA LEU A 132 -14.43 8.21 15.26
C LEU A 132 -13.01 8.76 15.49
N SER A 133 -11.98 8.14 14.91
CA SER A 133 -10.57 8.45 15.21
C SER A 133 -9.76 8.96 14.02
N SER A 134 -10.24 8.80 12.79
CA SER A 134 -9.50 9.17 11.59
C SER A 134 -10.35 9.84 10.52
N ALA A 135 -9.69 10.55 9.61
CA ALA A 135 -10.23 10.90 8.30
C ALA A 135 -9.57 10.00 7.25
N THR A 136 -10.37 9.40 6.37
CA THR A 136 -9.92 8.54 5.27
C THR A 136 -10.12 9.26 3.94
N LEU A 137 -9.05 9.41 3.19
CA LEU A 137 -9.02 9.99 1.85
C LEU A 137 -9.07 8.85 0.82
N PHE A 138 -9.94 8.98 -0.17
CA PHE A 138 -10.03 8.05 -1.30
C PHE A 138 -9.33 8.63 -2.52
N ILE A 139 -8.31 7.91 -3.01
CA ILE A 139 -7.47 8.28 -4.14
C ILE A 139 -7.80 7.39 -5.34
N ASP A 140 -8.52 7.92 -6.31
CA ASP A 140 -9.11 7.13 -7.41
C ASP A 140 -8.08 6.64 -8.43
N ASP A 141 -7.10 7.49 -8.74
CA ASP A 141 -6.02 7.20 -9.70
C ASP A 141 -5.19 5.98 -9.29
N LEU A 142 -5.11 5.70 -7.99
CA LEU A 142 -4.38 4.57 -7.40
C LEU A 142 -5.29 3.45 -6.91
N ASN A 143 -6.60 3.67 -6.87
CA ASN A 143 -7.52 2.85 -6.08
C ASN A 143 -7.01 2.64 -4.64
N ALA A 144 -6.69 3.75 -3.97
CA ALA A 144 -6.04 3.74 -2.67
C ALA A 144 -6.85 4.48 -1.61
N THR A 145 -6.64 4.10 -0.35
CA THR A 145 -7.15 4.82 0.80
C THR A 145 -6.00 5.25 1.69
N ILE A 146 -6.08 6.48 2.18
CA ILE A 146 -5.11 7.06 3.10
C ILE A 146 -5.83 7.48 4.37
N ALA A 147 -5.38 7.02 5.53
CA ALA A 147 -5.92 7.49 6.81
C ALA A 147 -5.03 8.56 7.43
N ILE A 148 -5.64 9.57 8.04
CA ILE A 148 -5.00 10.60 8.86
C ILE A 148 -5.70 10.59 10.23
N ASP A 149 -4.94 10.58 11.32
CA ASP A 149 -5.53 10.60 12.65
C ASP A 149 -6.15 11.97 12.96
N LYS A 150 -7.27 11.98 13.69
CA LYS A 150 -7.96 13.22 14.05
C LYS A 150 -7.12 14.14 14.93
N GLU A 151 -6.22 13.59 15.74
CA GLU A 151 -5.28 14.38 16.53
C GLU A 151 -4.33 15.19 15.63
N ASP A 152 -3.88 14.61 14.51
CA ASP A 152 -3.04 15.29 13.52
C ASP A 152 -3.79 16.39 12.74
N LEU A 153 -5.12 16.39 12.82
CA LEU A 153 -5.99 17.45 12.30
C LEU A 153 -6.27 18.55 13.33
N GLY A 154 -5.73 18.45 14.55
CA GLY A 154 -6.02 19.34 15.67
C GLY A 154 -7.39 19.09 16.33
N LEU A 155 -7.99 17.92 16.09
CA LEU A 155 -9.25 17.50 16.70
C LEU A 155 -8.97 16.59 17.91
N LYS A 156 -10.01 16.31 18.71
CA LYS A 156 -9.94 15.28 19.75
C LYS A 156 -9.70 13.91 19.11
N ALA A 157 -8.91 13.07 19.80
CA ALA A 157 -8.61 11.68 19.42
C ALA A 157 -9.83 10.88 18.96
N PHE A 158 -10.94 11.06 19.68
CA PHE A 158 -12.23 10.48 19.34
C PHE A 158 -13.26 11.60 19.22
N SER A 159 -13.87 11.71 18.05
CA SER A 159 -14.86 12.73 17.75
C SER A 159 -15.82 12.23 16.68
N THR A 160 -17.09 12.60 16.77
CA THR A 160 -18.08 12.39 15.70
C THR A 160 -18.06 13.49 14.65
N GLN A 161 -17.22 14.52 14.84
CA GLN A 161 -17.04 15.60 13.88
C GLN A 161 -16.60 15.05 12.54
N LYS A 162 -17.33 15.44 11.48
CA LYS A 162 -16.96 15.18 10.10
C LYS A 162 -15.84 16.13 9.69
N VAL A 163 -14.88 15.59 8.94
CA VAL A 163 -13.74 16.31 8.38
C VAL A 163 -13.99 16.47 6.89
N THR A 164 -13.92 17.70 6.39
CA THR A 164 -13.86 17.98 4.95
C THR A 164 -12.41 18.15 4.49
N LYS A 165 -12.18 18.04 3.19
CA LYS A 165 -10.85 18.13 2.59
C LYS A 165 -10.15 19.46 2.94
N GLU A 166 -10.89 20.56 2.99
CA GLU A 166 -10.40 21.91 3.23
C GLU A 166 -9.99 22.13 4.70
N GLN A 167 -10.43 21.26 5.61
CA GLN A 167 -10.10 21.33 7.03
C GLN A 167 -8.84 20.56 7.40
N ILE A 168 -8.26 19.82 6.45
CA ILE A 168 -7.06 19.03 6.69
C ILE A 168 -5.84 19.93 6.56
N PRO A 169 -5.01 20.06 7.62
CA PRO A 169 -3.79 20.86 7.55
C PRO A 169 -2.82 20.30 6.50
N ASP A 170 -2.14 21.18 5.78
CA ASP A 170 -1.15 20.81 4.75
C ASP A 170 -0.05 19.88 5.27
N LEU A 171 0.40 20.10 6.51
CA LEU A 171 1.46 19.34 7.16
C LEU A 171 0.97 18.07 7.88
N ALA A 172 -0.33 17.75 7.81
CA ALA A 172 -0.86 16.55 8.43
C ALA A 172 -0.18 15.32 7.81
N LYS A 173 0.28 14.43 8.68
CA LYS A 173 0.94 13.18 8.30
C LYS A 173 -0.08 12.09 8.08
N ILE A 174 0.27 11.14 7.23
CA ILE A 174 -0.58 9.97 7.03
C ILE A 174 -0.25 8.88 8.03
N LYS A 175 -1.29 8.21 8.51
CA LYS A 175 -1.23 7.06 9.41
C LYS A 175 -1.05 5.77 8.62
N SER A 176 -1.79 5.61 7.53
CA SER A 176 -1.75 4.42 6.70
C SER A 176 -1.98 4.74 5.22
N LEU A 177 -1.39 3.89 4.37
CA LEU A 177 -1.55 3.89 2.92
C LEU A 177 -1.92 2.47 2.49
N THR A 178 -3.14 2.29 1.97
CA THR A 178 -3.65 1.00 1.50
C THR A 178 -3.99 1.07 0.02
N ILE A 179 -3.51 0.11 -0.76
CA ILE A 179 -3.84 -0.06 -2.18
C ILE A 179 -4.84 -1.21 -2.32
N TRP A 180 -5.95 -0.97 -3.01
CA TRP A 180 -7.00 -1.95 -3.26
C TRP A 180 -6.80 -2.58 -4.64
N PHE A 181 -6.87 -3.91 -4.70
CA PHE A 181 -6.52 -4.71 -5.89
C PHE A 181 -7.73 -5.11 -6.76
N ASN A 182 -8.92 -4.62 -6.41
CA ASN A 182 -10.19 -4.82 -7.13
C ASN A 182 -10.09 -4.55 -8.64
#